data_AF-E3I776-F1
#
_entry.id   AF-E3I776-F1
#
_cell.length_a   1.000
_cell.length_b   1.000
_cell.length_c   1.000
_cell.angle_alpha   90.00
_cell.angle_beta   90.00
_cell.angle_gamma   90.00
#
_symmetry.space_group_name_H-M   'P 1'
#
loop_
_entity.id
_entity.type
_entity.pdbx_description
1 polymer ?
#
loop_
_entity_poly.entity_id
_entity_poly.type
_entity_poly.pdbx_seq_one_letter_code
_entity_poly.pdbx_strand_id
1 'polypeptide(L)'
;MAKNIDRKWFERRIAELRIPSQAELARRLGISKSLLSLVLDGKRSANLELAQGLSRELRMPLLEIARRTSGDMMDAIEAVAKLERGVTLEVAGTIGGDFAVDLYPPSRRRTMVRLEIDAPAGAQALEYRTAGTQAAMFDGSMCVVGSQRPVDPEAMVGRYNMVWLADGRILMRFVDRLEKDGYFLSAVGCEDITSKLDAYAPVIAILAG
;
A
#
# COMPACT_ATOMS: atom_id res chain seq x y z
N MET A 1 -2.58 23.13 12.94
CA MET A 1 -2.95 22.27 14.10
C MET A 1 -1.65 21.80 14.75
N ALA A 2 -1.52 21.86 16.08
CA ALA A 2 -0.31 21.38 16.75
C ALA A 2 -0.19 19.86 16.57
N LYS A 3 0.89 19.41 15.92
CA LYS A 3 1.21 18.00 15.71
C LYS A 3 1.39 17.35 17.08
N ASN A 4 0.63 16.28 17.38
CA ASN A 4 0.75 15.58 18.65
C ASN A 4 2.02 14.71 18.62
N ILE A 5 3.06 15.14 19.32
CA ILE A 5 4.36 14.46 19.33
C ILE A 5 4.31 13.27 20.31
N ASP A 6 4.59 12.06 19.82
CA ASP A 6 4.60 10.85 20.65
C ASP A 6 5.93 10.69 21.40
N ARG A 7 6.06 11.42 22.52
CA ARG A 7 7.22 11.31 23.42
C ARG A 7 7.47 9.88 23.89
N LYS A 8 6.40 9.12 24.21
CA LYS A 8 6.51 7.75 24.69
C LYS A 8 7.17 6.85 23.65
N TRP A 9 6.90 7.09 22.37
CA TRP A 9 7.56 6.39 21.29
C TRP A 9 9.08 6.63 21.28
N PHE A 10 9.55 7.87 21.43
CA PHE A 10 10.99 8.16 21.47
C PHE A 10 11.67 7.49 22.65
N GLU A 11 11.03 7.50 23.82
CA GLU A 11 11.54 6.84 25.02
C GLU A 11 11.67 5.32 24.83
N ARG A 12 10.66 4.67 24.23
CA ARG A 12 10.75 3.24 23.86
C ARG A 12 11.89 2.99 22.87
N ARG A 13 12.01 3.80 21.83
CA ARG A 13 13.04 3.60 20.79
C ARG A 13 14.47 3.77 21.31
N ILE A 14 14.68 4.75 22.19
CA ILE A 14 15.96 4.96 22.89
C ILE A 14 16.31 3.73 23.73
N ALA A 15 15.33 3.16 24.45
CA ALA A 15 15.52 1.95 25.24
C ALA A 15 15.83 0.71 24.38
N GLU A 16 15.12 0.52 23.27
CA GLU A 16 15.37 -0.56 22.29
C GLU A 16 16.80 -0.54 21.75
N LEU A 17 17.30 0.66 21.45
CA LEU A 17 18.66 0.86 20.92
C LEU A 17 19.73 0.86 22.01
N ARG A 18 19.34 0.59 23.26
CA ARG A 18 20.23 0.58 24.43
C ARG A 18 21.02 1.88 24.58
N ILE A 19 20.41 3.01 24.22
CA ILE A 19 21.00 4.32 24.46
C ILE A 19 20.79 4.64 25.95
N PRO A 20 21.86 4.84 26.74
CA PRO A 20 21.79 4.90 28.20
C PRO A 20 20.81 5.93 28.77
N SER A 21 20.64 7.07 28.08
CA SER A 21 19.71 8.12 28.50
C SER A 21 19.42 9.11 27.38
N GLN A 22 18.37 9.93 27.56
CA GLN A 22 18.14 11.11 26.70
C GLN A 22 19.31 12.11 26.75
N ALA A 23 20.03 12.20 27.88
CA ALA A 23 21.20 13.07 27.98
C ALA A 23 22.34 12.58 27.08
N GLU A 24 22.53 11.27 27.01
CA GLU A 24 23.51 10.66 26.12
C GLU A 24 23.11 10.84 24.65
N LEU A 25 21.82 10.68 24.31
CA LEU A 25 21.34 11.00 22.96
C LEU A 25 21.59 12.46 22.60
N ALA A 26 21.27 13.41 23.49
CA ALA A 26 21.51 14.84 23.26
C ALA A 26 23.01 15.13 23.02
N ARG A 27 23.89 14.47 23.79
CA ARG A 27 25.35 14.57 23.63
C ARG A 27 25.80 14.09 22.25
N ARG A 28 25.29 12.96 21.76
CA ARG A 28 25.60 12.44 20.42
C ARG A 28 25.08 13.32 19.29
N LEU A 29 23.95 13.98 19.53
CA LEU A 29 23.36 14.95 18.60
C LEU A 29 24.04 16.33 18.67
N GLY A 30 25.00 16.55 19.58
CA GLY A 30 25.67 17.84 19.75
C GLY A 30 24.77 18.95 20.29
N ILE A 31 23.68 18.62 20.98
CA ILE A 31 22.72 19.59 21.54
C ILE A 31 22.54 19.45 23.04
N SER A 32 21.94 20.45 23.67
CA SER A 32 21.59 20.37 25.09
C SER A 32 20.44 19.41 25.36
N LYS A 33 20.46 18.73 26.52
CA LYS A 33 19.36 17.87 26.98
C LYS A 33 18.02 18.62 27.04
N SER A 34 18.06 19.90 27.45
CA SER A 34 16.86 20.75 27.53
C SER A 34 16.26 21.01 26.14
N LEU A 35 17.10 21.29 25.14
CA LEU A 35 16.65 21.46 23.76
C LEU A 35 16.03 20.16 23.23
N LEU A 36 16.69 19.02 23.44
CA LEU A 36 16.16 17.72 23.03
C LEU A 36 14.79 17.46 23.68
N SER A 37 14.67 17.66 25.00
CA SER A 37 13.39 17.45 25.70
C SER A 37 12.28 18.33 25.14
N LEU A 38 12.56 19.62 24.86
CA LEU A 38 11.56 20.52 24.29
C LEU A 38 11.13 20.09 22.88
N VAL A 39 12.05 19.55 22.07
CA VAL A 39 11.73 19.01 20.75
C VAL A 39 10.89 17.75 20.84
N LEU A 40 11.25 16.82 21.74
CA LEU A 40 10.50 15.58 21.97
C LEU A 40 9.14 15.81 22.64
N ASP A 41 8.95 16.96 23.30
CA ASP A 41 7.67 17.43 23.84
C ASP A 41 6.84 18.21 22.81
N GLY A 42 7.37 18.43 21.60
CA GLY A 42 6.74 19.28 20.58
C GLY A 42 6.67 20.77 20.92
N LYS A 43 7.28 21.18 22.03
CA LYS A 43 7.37 22.58 22.48
C LYS A 43 8.38 23.39 21.67
N ARG A 44 9.27 22.73 20.91
CA ARG A 44 10.22 23.36 20.01
C ARG A 44 10.32 22.59 18.71
N SER A 45 10.39 23.32 17.60
CA SER A 45 10.52 22.71 16.28
C SER A 45 11.91 22.11 16.08
N ALA A 46 11.96 20.96 15.41
CA ALA A 46 13.18 20.36 14.91
C ALA A 46 13.60 21.01 13.59
N ASN A 47 14.88 21.36 13.46
CA ASN A 47 15.46 21.71 12.17
C ASN A 47 15.93 20.44 11.44
N LEU A 48 16.32 20.60 10.17
CA LEU A 48 16.77 19.47 9.33
C LEU A 48 17.98 18.74 9.93
N GLU A 49 18.96 19.48 10.44
CA GLU A 49 20.19 18.92 11.01
C GLU A 49 19.90 18.03 12.22
N LEU A 50 19.04 18.49 13.14
CA LEU A 50 18.60 17.70 14.28
C LEU A 50 17.82 16.46 13.84
N ALA A 51 16.94 16.58 12.85
CA ALA A 51 16.17 15.46 12.33
C ALA A 51 17.07 14.40 11.65
N GLN A 52 18.10 14.83 10.91
CA GLN A 52 19.11 13.93 10.34
C GLN A 52 19.97 13.28 11.42
N GLY A 53 20.34 14.01 12.48
CA GLY A 53 20.99 13.46 13.66
C GLY A 53 20.14 12.37 14.32
N LEU A 54 18.86 12.65 14.57
CA LEU A 54 17.91 11.70 15.13
C LEU A 54 17.71 10.48 14.23
N SER A 55 17.63 10.67 12.91
CA SER A 55 17.53 9.59 11.94
C SER A 55 18.72 8.63 12.01
N ARG A 56 19.95 9.16 12.13
CA ARG A 56 21.18 8.37 12.29
C ARG A 56 21.22 7.64 13.63
N GLU A 57 21.02 8.36 14.74
CA GLU A 57 21.12 7.79 16.09
C GLU A 57 20.00 6.79 16.38
N LEU A 58 18.78 7.05 15.91
CA LEU A 58 17.62 6.17 16.11
C LEU A 58 17.47 5.08 15.03
N ARG A 59 18.38 5.08 14.04
CA ARG A 59 18.42 4.13 12.91
C ARG A 59 17.07 4.02 12.20
N MET A 60 16.54 5.16 11.77
CA MET A 60 15.26 5.21 11.07
C MET A 60 15.30 6.18 9.89
N PRO A 61 14.43 5.99 8.89
CA PRO A 61 14.28 6.95 7.79
C PRO A 61 13.94 8.36 8.29
N LEU A 62 14.50 9.39 7.64
CA LEU A 62 14.26 10.79 7.97
C LEU A 62 12.76 11.15 7.93
N LEU A 63 12.00 10.56 7.00
CA LEU A 63 10.55 10.73 6.92
C LEU A 63 9.83 10.26 8.20
N GLU A 64 10.31 9.19 8.82
CA GLU A 64 9.70 8.62 10.02
C GLU A 64 9.98 9.48 11.26
N ILE A 65 11.14 10.17 11.27
CA ILE A 65 11.46 11.24 12.22
C ILE A 65 10.57 12.44 11.97
N ALA A 66 10.46 12.92 10.72
CA ALA A 66 9.66 14.08 10.34
C ALA A 66 8.17 13.93 10.71
N ARG A 67 7.61 12.71 10.61
CA ARG A 67 6.26 12.39 11.08
C ARG A 67 6.07 12.50 12.59
N ARG A 68 7.15 12.40 13.36
CA ARG A 68 7.15 12.39 14.83
C ARG A 68 7.77 13.62 15.46
N THR A 69 8.27 14.55 14.67
CA THR A 69 8.79 15.86 15.11
C THR A 69 7.95 16.97 14.50
N SER A 70 7.98 18.16 15.11
CA SER A 70 7.31 19.35 14.59
C SER A 70 8.31 20.31 13.92
N GLY A 71 7.85 21.10 12.96
CA GLY A 71 8.63 22.17 12.32
C GLY A 71 8.36 22.27 10.83
N ASP A 72 8.44 23.48 10.29
CA ASP A 72 8.07 23.78 8.90
C ASP A 72 8.80 22.88 7.88
N MET A 73 10.08 22.59 8.13
CA MET A 73 10.85 21.69 7.27
C MET A 73 10.43 20.22 7.40
N MET A 74 10.01 19.78 8.59
CA MET A 74 9.50 18.42 8.80
C MET A 74 8.14 18.25 8.12
N ASP A 75 7.30 19.27 8.22
CA ASP A 75 6.00 19.30 7.55
C ASP A 75 6.18 19.39 6.02
N ALA A 76 7.18 20.11 5.53
CA ALA A 76 7.55 20.12 4.11
C ALA A 76 8.05 18.74 3.62
N ILE A 77 8.92 18.06 4.38
CA ILE A 77 9.38 16.69 4.04
C ILE A 77 8.19 15.72 4.01
N GLU A 78 7.28 15.82 4.97
CA GLU A 78 6.08 14.99 4.99
C GLU A 78 5.14 15.32 3.83
N ALA A 79 4.98 16.60 3.50
CA ALA A 79 4.17 17.05 2.37
C ALA A 79 4.77 16.58 1.03
N VAL A 80 6.08 16.67 0.83
CA VAL A 80 6.76 16.14 -0.36
C VAL A 80 6.62 14.63 -0.43
N ALA A 81 6.83 13.91 0.68
CA ALA A 81 6.62 12.46 0.70
C ALA A 81 5.16 12.06 0.47
N LYS A 82 4.19 12.92 0.82
CA LYS A 82 2.78 12.75 0.47
C LYS A 82 2.52 13.03 -1.02
N LEU A 83 3.19 14.02 -1.61
CA LEU A 83 3.15 14.30 -3.06
C LEU A 83 3.82 13.19 -3.90
N GLU A 84 4.81 12.51 -3.33
CA GLU A 84 5.45 11.34 -3.92
C GLU A 84 4.72 10.01 -3.64
N ARG A 85 3.63 10.02 -2.86
CA ARG A 85 2.79 8.82 -2.75
C ARG A 85 2.16 8.52 -4.10
N GLY A 86 2.13 7.23 -4.40
CA GLY A 86 1.54 6.71 -5.60
C GLY A 86 2.51 5.93 -6.45
N VAL A 87 1.95 4.98 -7.18
CA VAL A 87 2.67 4.11 -8.09
C VAL A 87 2.26 4.45 -9.51
N THR A 88 3.19 4.38 -10.45
CA THR A 88 2.84 4.36 -11.86
C THR A 88 2.76 2.90 -12.29
N LEU A 89 1.55 2.45 -12.58
CA LEU A 89 1.30 1.08 -13.03
C LEU A 89 0.95 1.07 -14.50
N GLU A 90 1.25 -0.07 -15.09
CA GLU A 90 0.83 -0.38 -16.43
C GLU A 90 -0.61 -0.90 -16.42
N VAL A 91 -1.44 -0.42 -17.35
CA VAL A 91 -2.75 -1.00 -17.63
C VAL A 91 -2.55 -2.26 -18.47
N ALA A 92 -2.61 -3.41 -17.82
CA ALA A 92 -2.29 -4.72 -18.39
C ALA A 92 -3.50 -5.39 -19.06
N GLY A 93 -4.71 -4.87 -18.91
CA GLY A 93 -5.92 -5.49 -19.44
C GLY A 93 -7.20 -4.77 -19.03
N THR A 94 -8.33 -5.41 -19.31
CA THR A 94 -9.68 -4.91 -19.01
C THR A 94 -10.52 -5.92 -18.28
N ILE A 95 -11.51 -5.44 -17.52
CA ILE A 95 -12.49 -6.26 -16.81
C ILE A 95 -13.87 -5.97 -17.42
N GLY A 96 -14.55 -7.01 -17.90
CA GLY A 96 -15.90 -6.94 -18.47
C GLY A 96 -17.00 -6.92 -17.40
N GLY A 97 -18.26 -6.76 -17.85
CA GLY A 97 -19.42 -6.70 -16.95
C GLY A 97 -19.78 -8.01 -16.24
N ASP A 98 -19.29 -9.14 -16.75
CA ASP A 98 -19.32 -10.47 -16.12
C ASP A 98 -18.07 -10.74 -15.26
N PHE A 99 -17.22 -9.71 -15.11
CA PHE A 99 -15.94 -9.74 -14.44
C PHE A 99 -14.95 -10.73 -15.06
N ALA A 100 -15.11 -11.08 -16.34
CA ALA A 100 -14.04 -11.70 -17.11
C ALA A 100 -12.90 -10.70 -17.32
N VAL A 101 -11.66 -11.21 -17.31
CA VAL A 101 -10.45 -10.41 -17.48
C VAL A 101 -9.82 -10.71 -18.83
N ASP A 102 -9.68 -9.67 -19.64
CA ASP A 102 -8.96 -9.70 -20.90
C ASP A 102 -7.59 -9.05 -20.72
N LEU A 103 -6.55 -9.87 -20.62
CA LEU A 103 -5.17 -9.39 -20.56
C LEU A 103 -4.67 -9.01 -21.96
N TYR A 104 -4.02 -7.86 -22.06
CA TYR A 104 -3.40 -7.43 -23.30
C TYR A 104 -2.16 -8.27 -23.62
N PRO A 105 -1.91 -8.56 -24.91
CA PRO A 105 -0.70 -9.27 -25.30
C PRO A 105 0.54 -8.43 -24.97
N PRO A 106 1.70 -9.07 -24.67
CA PRO A 106 2.94 -8.35 -24.34
C PRO A 106 3.41 -7.36 -25.40
N SER A 107 3.04 -7.57 -26.67
CA SER A 107 3.38 -6.73 -27.81
C SER A 107 2.57 -5.43 -27.93
N ARG A 108 1.49 -5.28 -27.16
CA ARG A 108 0.66 -4.06 -27.21
C ARG A 108 1.37 -2.90 -26.53
N ARG A 109 1.27 -1.70 -27.11
CA ARG A 109 1.72 -0.46 -26.45
C ARG A 109 0.87 -0.24 -25.19
N ARG A 110 1.53 -0.20 -24.05
CA ARG A 110 0.89 -0.19 -22.74
C ARG A 110 0.66 1.25 -22.25
N THR A 111 -0.54 1.52 -21.74
CA THR A 111 -0.88 2.80 -21.10
C THR A 111 -0.38 2.79 -19.67
N MET A 112 0.26 3.86 -19.24
CA MET A 112 0.71 4.03 -17.85
C MET A 112 -0.29 4.91 -17.11
N VAL A 113 -0.68 4.50 -15.91
CA VAL A 113 -1.56 5.25 -15.03
C VAL A 113 -0.85 5.52 -13.70
N ARG A 114 -0.91 6.77 -13.23
CA ARG A 114 -0.44 7.13 -11.90
C ARG A 114 -1.60 6.98 -10.92
N LEU A 115 -1.40 6.18 -9.89
CA LEU A 115 -2.42 5.87 -8.87
C LEU A 115 -1.90 6.28 -7.51
N GLU A 116 -2.73 6.93 -6.69
CA GLU A 116 -2.38 7.38 -5.34
C GLU A 116 -2.48 6.25 -4.29
N ILE A 117 -1.88 5.10 -4.60
CA ILE A 117 -1.81 3.95 -3.71
C ILE A 117 -0.37 3.43 -3.59
N ASP A 118 -0.09 2.73 -2.50
CA ASP A 118 1.11 1.91 -2.37
C ASP A 118 0.81 0.52 -2.95
N ALA A 119 1.48 0.14 -4.04
CA ALA A 119 1.37 -1.19 -4.63
C ALA A 119 2.70 -1.95 -4.56
N PRO A 120 2.70 -3.26 -4.29
CA PRO A 120 3.90 -4.07 -4.30
C PRO A 120 4.51 -4.17 -5.70
N ALA A 121 5.79 -4.50 -5.77
CA ALA A 121 6.47 -4.75 -7.04
C ALA A 121 5.77 -5.86 -7.83
N GLY A 122 5.64 -5.67 -9.15
CA GLY A 122 4.94 -6.60 -10.04
C GLY A 122 3.42 -6.48 -10.01
N ALA A 123 2.85 -5.52 -9.28
CA ALA A 123 1.44 -5.17 -9.40
C ALA A 123 1.12 -4.61 -10.79
N GLN A 124 -0.14 -4.75 -11.20
CA GLN A 124 -0.65 -4.31 -12.49
C GLN A 124 -2.01 -3.63 -12.31
N ALA A 125 -2.34 -2.71 -13.22
CA ALA A 125 -3.66 -2.09 -13.27
C ALA A 125 -4.52 -2.76 -14.36
N LEU A 126 -5.83 -2.86 -14.11
CA LEU A 126 -6.84 -3.32 -15.06
C LEU A 126 -7.95 -2.28 -15.10
N GLU A 127 -8.46 -1.98 -16.28
CA GLU A 127 -9.56 -1.03 -16.47
C GLU A 127 -10.90 -1.77 -16.51
N TYR A 128 -11.85 -1.36 -15.68
CA TYR A 128 -13.23 -1.81 -15.80
C TYR A 128 -13.88 -1.18 -17.04
N ARG A 129 -14.39 -2.03 -17.93
CA ARG A 129 -15.21 -1.65 -19.09
C ARG A 129 -16.55 -2.35 -19.00
N THR A 130 -17.42 -1.77 -18.20
CA THR A 130 -18.68 -2.37 -17.75
C THR A 130 -19.89 -1.51 -18.13
N ALA A 131 -19.71 -0.46 -18.93
CA ALA A 131 -20.78 0.36 -19.47
C ALA A 131 -21.91 -0.51 -20.06
N GLY A 132 -23.16 -0.20 -19.68
CA GLY A 132 -24.34 -0.91 -20.17
C GLY A 132 -24.56 -2.30 -19.56
N THR A 133 -23.83 -2.67 -18.51
CA THR A 133 -24.00 -3.95 -17.79
C THR A 133 -24.50 -3.72 -16.36
N GLN A 134 -24.80 -4.80 -15.62
CA GLN A 134 -25.16 -4.69 -14.20
C GLN A 134 -24.02 -4.14 -13.33
N ALA A 135 -22.77 -4.26 -13.80
CA ALA A 135 -21.58 -3.73 -13.15
C ALA A 135 -21.21 -2.30 -13.61
N ALA A 136 -22.12 -1.56 -14.25
CA ALA A 136 -21.85 -0.22 -14.79
C ALA A 136 -21.36 0.80 -13.74
N MET A 137 -21.64 0.56 -12.45
CA MET A 137 -21.09 1.40 -11.36
C MET A 137 -19.56 1.35 -11.25
N PHE A 138 -18.92 0.34 -11.84
CA PHE A 138 -17.45 0.21 -11.89
C PHE A 138 -16.86 0.74 -13.20
N ASP A 139 -17.68 1.17 -14.17
CA ASP A 139 -17.17 1.54 -15.49
C ASP A 139 -16.13 2.67 -15.40
N GLY A 140 -15.00 2.52 -16.11
CA GLY A 140 -13.86 3.44 -16.04
C GLY A 140 -12.98 3.32 -14.78
N SER A 141 -13.39 2.53 -13.78
CA SER A 141 -12.60 2.33 -12.57
C SER A 141 -11.33 1.53 -12.83
N MET A 142 -10.29 1.74 -12.02
CA MET A 142 -9.04 0.99 -12.08
C MET A 142 -8.98 -0.06 -10.96
N CYS A 143 -8.80 -1.32 -11.33
CA CYS A 143 -8.46 -2.39 -10.39
C CYS A 143 -6.95 -2.60 -10.35
N VAL A 144 -6.36 -2.62 -9.16
CA VAL A 144 -4.96 -2.97 -8.97
C VAL A 144 -4.86 -4.37 -8.41
N VAL A 145 -4.12 -5.23 -9.10
CA VAL A 145 -3.88 -6.62 -8.73
C VAL A 145 -2.40 -6.86 -8.49
N GLY A 146 -2.08 -7.77 -7.58
CA GLY A 146 -0.71 -8.20 -7.33
C GLY A 146 -0.13 -9.02 -8.47
N SER A 147 1.10 -9.50 -8.28
CA SER A 147 1.71 -10.49 -9.16
C SER A 147 0.91 -11.80 -9.17
N GLN A 148 0.86 -12.48 -10.31
CA GLN A 148 0.38 -13.87 -10.40
C GLN A 148 1.22 -14.81 -9.51
N ARG A 149 0.56 -15.70 -8.78
CA ARG A 149 1.15 -16.64 -7.82
C ARG A 149 0.51 -18.02 -7.96
N PRO A 150 1.23 -19.11 -7.59
CA PRO A 150 0.63 -20.43 -7.40
C PRO A 150 -0.48 -20.36 -6.36
N VAL A 151 -1.47 -21.25 -6.44
CA VAL A 151 -2.59 -21.31 -5.50
C VAL A 151 -2.10 -21.46 -4.06
N ASP A 152 -2.60 -20.56 -3.19
CA ASP A 152 -2.34 -20.55 -1.76
C ASP A 152 -3.67 -20.28 -1.03
N PRO A 153 -4.29 -21.30 -0.40
CA PRO A 153 -5.58 -21.15 0.26
C PRO A 153 -5.59 -20.06 1.34
N GLU A 154 -4.54 -19.96 2.16
CA GLU A 154 -4.49 -19.02 3.28
C GLU A 154 -4.46 -17.56 2.82
N ALA A 155 -3.76 -17.31 1.71
CA ALA A 155 -3.63 -15.98 1.14
C ALA A 155 -4.81 -15.55 0.25
N MET A 156 -5.51 -16.52 -0.35
CA MET A 156 -6.53 -16.28 -1.38
C MET A 156 -7.95 -16.25 -0.82
N VAL A 157 -8.27 -17.09 0.17
CA VAL A 157 -9.62 -17.22 0.72
C VAL A 157 -10.04 -15.97 1.50
N GLY A 158 -11.31 -15.60 1.41
CA GLY A 158 -11.92 -14.46 2.10
C GLY A 158 -11.65 -13.10 1.45
N ARG A 159 -11.25 -13.05 0.18
CA ARG A 159 -11.01 -11.79 -0.56
C ARG A 159 -11.25 -11.91 -2.05
N TYR A 160 -11.28 -10.76 -2.72
CA TYR A 160 -11.27 -10.68 -4.17
C TYR A 160 -9.89 -10.99 -4.74
N ASN A 161 -9.87 -11.80 -5.79
CA ASN A 161 -8.68 -12.18 -6.53
C ASN A 161 -8.99 -12.15 -8.04
N MET A 162 -7.97 -11.86 -8.83
CA MET A 162 -7.92 -12.31 -10.22
C MET A 162 -7.49 -13.77 -10.21
N VAL A 163 -8.30 -14.66 -10.78
CA VAL A 163 -8.08 -16.10 -10.75
C VAL A 163 -7.96 -16.65 -12.15
N TRP A 164 -7.01 -17.57 -12.35
CA TRP A 164 -6.86 -18.34 -13.57
C TRP A 164 -7.51 -19.70 -13.34
N LEU A 165 -8.55 -19.99 -14.11
CA LEU A 165 -9.25 -21.27 -14.06
C LEU A 165 -8.55 -22.30 -14.95
N ALA A 166 -8.71 -23.57 -14.63
CA ALA A 166 -8.16 -24.69 -15.40
C ALA A 166 -8.68 -24.77 -16.85
N ASP A 167 -9.80 -24.10 -17.17
CA ASP A 167 -10.36 -24.00 -18.53
C ASP A 167 -9.78 -22.83 -19.35
N GLY A 168 -8.80 -22.12 -18.80
CA GLY A 168 -8.12 -21.00 -19.45
C GLY A 168 -8.81 -19.65 -19.27
N ARG A 169 -10.00 -19.58 -18.65
CA ARG A 169 -10.63 -18.31 -18.32
C ARG A 169 -9.90 -17.60 -17.18
N ILE A 170 -9.88 -16.27 -17.25
CA ILE A 170 -9.36 -15.41 -16.18
C ILE A 170 -10.54 -14.58 -15.68
N LEU A 171 -10.84 -14.68 -14.38
CA LEU A 171 -11.99 -14.00 -13.78
C LEU A 171 -11.57 -13.18 -12.57
N MET A 172 -12.31 -12.11 -12.30
CA MET A 172 -12.29 -11.40 -11.02
C MET A 172 -13.40 -11.96 -10.13
N ARG A 173 -13.02 -12.61 -9.02
CA ARG A 173 -13.95 -13.29 -8.11
C ARG A 173 -13.52 -13.16 -6.66
N PHE A 174 -14.50 -13.09 -5.76
CA PHE A 174 -14.31 -13.35 -4.34
C PHE A 174 -14.17 -14.85 -4.14
N VAL A 175 -13.10 -15.27 -3.46
CA VAL A 175 -12.84 -16.67 -3.17
C VAL A 175 -13.31 -16.94 -1.75
N ASP A 176 -14.43 -17.64 -1.58
CA ASP A 176 -15.09 -17.78 -0.27
C ASP A 176 -14.52 -18.93 0.56
N ARG A 177 -14.50 -20.14 -0.03
CA ARG A 177 -14.07 -21.36 0.67
C ARG A 177 -13.63 -22.43 -0.33
N LEU A 178 -12.86 -23.38 0.17
CA LEU A 178 -12.57 -24.62 -0.55
C LEU A 178 -13.76 -25.58 -0.40
N GLU A 179 -14.21 -26.11 -1.51
CA GLU A 179 -15.22 -27.17 -1.61
C GLU A 179 -14.59 -28.44 -2.21
N LYS A 180 -15.38 -29.52 -2.29
CA LYS A 180 -14.91 -30.83 -2.77
C LYS A 180 -14.31 -30.77 -4.18
N ASP A 181 -14.91 -29.96 -5.05
CA ASP A 181 -14.60 -29.92 -6.49
C ASP A 181 -13.79 -28.68 -6.92
N GLY A 182 -13.39 -27.83 -5.97
CA GLY A 182 -12.65 -26.60 -6.25
C GLY A 182 -12.96 -25.52 -5.21
N TYR A 183 -12.71 -24.26 -5.57
CA TYR A 183 -13.04 -23.11 -4.74
C TYR A 183 -14.40 -22.57 -5.14
N PHE A 184 -15.19 -22.15 -4.15
CA PHE A 184 -16.41 -21.39 -4.38
C PHE A 184 -16.06 -19.94 -4.72
N LEU A 185 -16.50 -19.48 -5.88
CA LEU A 185 -16.17 -18.20 -6.48
C LEU A 185 -17.45 -17.38 -6.70
N SER A 186 -17.49 -16.17 -6.16
CA SER A 186 -18.63 -15.26 -6.31
C SER A 186 -18.21 -13.88 -6.81
N ALA A 187 -19.15 -13.17 -7.44
CA ALA A 187 -19.02 -11.75 -7.76
C ALA A 187 -20.40 -11.13 -7.87
N VAL A 188 -20.50 -9.83 -7.55
CA VAL A 188 -21.77 -9.09 -7.64
C VAL A 188 -22.30 -9.14 -9.08
N GLY A 189 -23.55 -9.55 -9.25
CA GLY A 189 -24.20 -9.61 -10.57
C GLY A 189 -23.73 -10.76 -11.46
N CYS A 190 -22.97 -11.72 -10.93
CA CYS A 190 -22.54 -12.92 -11.63
C CYS A 190 -23.14 -14.18 -11.00
N GLU A 191 -23.22 -15.26 -11.79
CA GLU A 191 -23.48 -16.59 -11.24
C GLU A 191 -22.27 -17.06 -10.42
N ASP A 192 -22.56 -17.62 -9.24
CA ASP A 192 -21.56 -18.26 -8.40
C ASP A 192 -21.12 -19.59 -9.03
N ILE A 193 -19.83 -19.87 -8.99
CA ILE A 193 -19.27 -21.09 -9.59
C ILE A 193 -18.31 -21.79 -8.62
N THR A 194 -18.22 -23.11 -8.72
CA THR A 194 -17.15 -23.89 -8.06
C THR A 194 -16.16 -24.35 -9.11
N SER A 195 -14.89 -23.98 -8.96
CA SER A 195 -13.87 -24.32 -9.97
C SER A 195 -12.47 -24.52 -9.36
N LYS A 196 -11.65 -25.32 -10.06
CA LYS A 196 -10.22 -25.44 -9.77
C LYS A 196 -9.47 -24.24 -10.32
N LEU A 197 -8.47 -23.81 -9.56
CA LEU A 197 -7.64 -22.67 -9.89
C LEU A 197 -6.23 -23.16 -10.23
N ASP A 198 -5.64 -22.58 -11.27
CA ASP A 198 -4.24 -22.82 -11.64
C ASP A 198 -3.33 -21.78 -10.96
N ALA A 199 -3.83 -20.55 -10.82
CA ALA A 199 -3.10 -19.44 -10.22
C ALA A 199 -4.06 -18.37 -9.71
N TYR A 200 -3.54 -17.45 -8.90
CA TYR A 200 -4.27 -16.27 -8.45
C TYR A 200 -3.37 -15.04 -8.36
N ALA A 201 -3.98 -13.86 -8.35
CA ALA A 201 -3.36 -12.59 -8.02
C ALA A 201 -4.32 -11.81 -7.11
N PRO A 202 -3.89 -11.39 -5.92
CA PRO A 202 -4.78 -10.72 -4.97
C PRO A 202 -5.14 -9.32 -5.47
N VAL A 203 -6.40 -8.92 -5.27
CA VAL A 203 -6.82 -7.52 -5.48
C VAL A 203 -6.26 -6.68 -4.34
N ILE A 204 -5.57 -5.60 -4.70
CA ILE A 204 -4.97 -4.65 -3.77
C ILE A 204 -5.92 -3.49 -3.52
N ALA A 205 -6.49 -2.94 -4.60
CA ALA A 205 -7.39 -1.80 -4.54
C ALA A 205 -8.29 -1.74 -5.78
N ILE A 206 -9.47 -1.14 -5.62
CA ILE A 206 -10.32 -0.68 -6.72
C ILE A 206 -10.48 0.83 -6.53
N LEU A 207 -10.15 1.59 -7.55
CA LEU A 207 -10.12 3.04 -7.55
C LEU A 207 -11.18 3.54 -8.52
N ALA A 208 -12.12 4.35 -8.04
CA ALA A 208 -13.12 4.98 -8.90
C ALA A 208 -12.44 5.87 -9.95
N GLY A 209 -12.88 5.74 -11.19
CA GLY A 209 -12.44 6.56 -12.33
C GLY A 209 -13.04 7.95 -12.35
#